data_AF-A0A816PHN7-F1
#
_entry.id   AF-A0A816PHN7-F1
#
_cell.length_a   1.000
_cell.length_b   1.000
_cell.length_c   1.000
_cell.angle_alpha   90.00
_cell.angle_beta   90.00
_cell.angle_gamma   90.00
#
_symmetry.space_group_name_H-M   'P 1'
#
loop_
_entity.id
_entity.type
_entity.pdbx_description
1 polymer ?
#
loop_
_entity_poly.entity_id
_entity_poly.type
_entity_poly.pdbx_seq_one_letter_code
_entity_poly.pdbx_strand_id
1 'polypeptide(L)'
;MSHVELWSISRKIEDLGSELLNQELLNHETREFSTTRDQSYRKLNEKFVLLNRAKVLRQFNIQIDIDKIEKDCLELLESKIRTIYSNCEKLASKISQDYLLARGEYDNFNLYYCNLLSIRQEIKVIHLDIQCSIENIEGMLFDKVQIWEASIQSDPRLQNVVSNLKNIKQIANNIISFRVRMNERIDHILTIYKSWHDAKAFAKIGAALNQDRDGFGQSIVSEHELFHGFSLSLFNEKTKRHNIEYVLNNLKGTDIDTTRLRRRYDSFFSIYAKIIRENLHPDMKLDQLISDTKLILGNIRQNSDTITWDADVRGQIPKLAAHIFALWTLLQADHYFEAEGLDDRDNYLIQPHAAQVISIFRLLGIGDHNEKLMNHLVQIGTGEGKSIVLAVTAMILALADFDVNCACFSEYLGQRDYLAFLPLFNSLGIQHHIYIMVLSIYSVKV
;
A
#
# COMPACT_ATOMS: atom_id res chain seq x y z
N MET A 1 -49.59 13.79 -38.22
CA MET A 1 -48.34 13.61 -38.97
C MET A 1 -48.68 13.34 -40.42
N SER A 2 -47.92 13.90 -41.35
CA SER A 2 -48.05 13.56 -42.76
C SER A 2 -47.55 12.14 -43.04
N HIS A 3 -48.01 11.51 -44.12
CA HIS A 3 -47.52 10.20 -44.56
C HIS A 3 -45.98 10.18 -44.75
N VAL A 4 -45.40 11.32 -45.17
CA VAL A 4 -43.96 11.49 -45.38
C VAL A 4 -43.20 11.47 -44.05
N GLU A 5 -43.74 12.10 -43.01
CA GLU A 5 -43.14 12.09 -41.67
C GLU A 5 -43.16 10.69 -41.06
N LEU A 6 -44.27 9.95 -41.19
CA LEU A 6 -44.39 8.58 -40.68
C LEU A 6 -43.42 7.64 -41.38
N TRP A 7 -43.27 7.76 -42.69
CA TRP A 7 -42.28 6.99 -43.46
C TRP A 7 -40.84 7.30 -43.01
N SER A 8 -40.50 8.57 -42.77
CA SER A 8 -39.18 8.97 -42.28
C SER A 8 -38.87 8.40 -40.90
N ILE A 9 -39.86 8.38 -39.99
CA ILE A 9 -39.70 7.79 -38.66
C ILE A 9 -39.53 6.27 -38.74
N SER A 10 -40.33 5.58 -39.55
CA SER A 10 -40.19 4.13 -39.75
C SER A 10 -38.77 3.76 -40.17
N ARG A 11 -38.20 4.48 -41.15
CA ARG A 11 -36.84 4.25 -41.62
C ARG A 11 -35.79 4.44 -40.52
N LYS A 12 -35.94 5.48 -39.68
CA LYS A 12 -35.04 5.71 -38.54
C LYS A 12 -35.09 4.58 -37.50
N ILE A 13 -36.24 3.95 -37.30
CA ILE A 13 -36.39 2.82 -36.38
C ILE A 13 -35.74 1.56 -36.97
N GLU A 14 -35.89 1.32 -38.27
CA GLU A 14 -35.19 0.24 -38.98
C GLU A 14 -33.67 0.43 -38.97
N ASP A 15 -33.19 1.66 -39.18
CA ASP A 15 -31.77 2.02 -39.10
C ASP A 15 -31.24 1.79 -37.68
N LEU A 16 -31.98 2.19 -36.64
CA LEU A 16 -31.62 1.94 -35.23
C LEU A 16 -31.57 0.43 -34.92
N GLY A 17 -32.56 -0.34 -35.40
CA GLY A 17 -32.57 -1.79 -35.26
C GLY A 17 -31.37 -2.45 -35.94
N SER A 18 -31.04 -2.00 -37.16
CA SER A 18 -29.88 -2.46 -37.91
C SER A 18 -28.56 -2.12 -37.19
N GLU A 19 -28.45 -0.93 -36.59
CA GLU A 19 -27.30 -0.53 -35.79
C GLU A 19 -27.14 -1.43 -34.55
N LEU A 20 -28.24 -1.70 -33.83
CA LEU A 20 -28.25 -2.59 -32.67
C LEU A 20 -27.86 -4.03 -33.03
N LEU A 21 -28.34 -4.55 -34.15
CA LEU A 21 -28.00 -5.89 -34.62
C LEU A 21 -26.49 -6.03 -34.93
N ASN A 22 -25.92 -5.00 -35.55
CA ASN A 22 -24.50 -4.99 -35.93
C ASN A 22 -23.55 -4.59 -34.79
N GLN A 23 -24.06 -4.18 -33.63
CA GLN A 23 -23.23 -3.72 -32.50
C GLN A 23 -22.38 -4.87 -31.93
N GLU A 24 -21.05 -4.71 -31.96
CA GLU A 24 -20.14 -5.60 -31.23
C GLU A 24 -20.04 -5.19 -29.75
N LEU A 25 -20.08 -6.18 -28.85
CA LEU A 25 -19.94 -5.95 -27.41
C LEU A 25 -18.48 -5.89 -26.94
N LEU A 26 -17.54 -6.46 -27.69
CA LEU A 26 -16.11 -6.51 -27.38
C LEU A 26 -15.29 -5.75 -28.43
N ASN A 27 -15.48 -4.44 -28.47
CA ASN A 27 -14.83 -3.52 -29.40
C ASN A 27 -13.67 -2.76 -28.72
N HIS A 28 -13.10 -1.76 -29.42
CA HIS A 28 -11.99 -0.94 -28.90
C HIS A 28 -12.38 -0.23 -27.58
N GLU A 29 -13.54 0.41 -27.52
CA GLU A 29 -13.99 1.16 -26.32
C GLU A 29 -14.18 0.25 -25.10
N THR A 30 -14.67 -0.97 -25.31
CA THR A 30 -14.98 -1.92 -24.23
C THR A 30 -13.78 -2.77 -23.79
N ARG A 31 -12.66 -2.69 -24.50
CA ARG A 31 -11.37 -3.30 -24.14
C ARG A 31 -10.48 -2.38 -23.29
N GLU A 32 -10.81 -1.09 -23.24
CA GLU A 32 -10.06 -0.08 -22.51
C GLU A 32 -10.52 0.06 -21.04
N PHE A 33 -10.43 1.28 -20.51
CA PHE A 33 -10.73 1.65 -19.14
C PHE A 33 -12.20 1.46 -18.78
N SER A 34 -12.48 1.24 -17.50
CA SER A 34 -13.84 1.07 -16.97
C SER A 34 -14.78 2.20 -17.39
N THR A 35 -14.32 3.46 -17.34
CA THR A 35 -15.13 4.62 -17.71
C THR A 35 -15.58 4.59 -19.18
N THR A 36 -14.69 4.23 -20.10
CA THR A 36 -14.99 4.16 -21.54
C THR A 36 -15.94 2.99 -21.83
N ARG A 37 -15.68 1.84 -21.21
CA ARG A 37 -16.52 0.65 -21.31
C ARG A 37 -17.94 0.89 -20.78
N ASP A 38 -18.07 1.48 -19.60
CA ASP A 38 -19.37 1.80 -18.98
C ASP A 38 -20.16 2.79 -19.84
N GLN A 39 -19.50 3.81 -20.41
CA GLN A 39 -20.12 4.74 -21.35
C GLN A 39 -20.61 4.05 -22.62
N SER A 40 -19.84 3.09 -23.15
CA SER A 40 -20.23 2.33 -24.35
C SER A 40 -21.50 1.52 -24.08
N TYR A 41 -21.58 0.83 -22.94
CA TYR A 41 -22.79 0.08 -22.56
C TYR A 41 -23.98 0.99 -22.20
N ARG A 42 -23.74 2.16 -21.60
CA ARG A 42 -24.79 3.14 -21.35
C ARG A 42 -25.45 3.63 -22.65
N LYS A 43 -24.64 3.99 -23.65
CA LYS A 43 -25.13 4.38 -24.98
C LYS A 43 -25.91 3.24 -25.65
N LEU A 44 -25.45 2.00 -25.49
CA LEU A 44 -26.18 0.83 -25.98
C LEU A 44 -27.55 0.69 -25.30
N ASN A 45 -27.60 0.82 -23.98
CA ASN A 45 -28.86 0.79 -23.23
C ASN A 45 -29.83 1.91 -23.67
N GLU A 46 -29.32 3.13 -23.90
CA GLU A 46 -30.12 4.26 -24.40
C GLU A 46 -30.78 3.96 -25.75
N LYS A 47 -30.07 3.28 -26.66
CA LYS A 47 -30.62 2.83 -27.95
C LYS A 47 -31.76 1.83 -27.76
N PHE A 48 -31.63 0.87 -26.85
CA PHE A 48 -32.72 -0.06 -26.50
C PHE A 48 -33.92 0.64 -25.86
N VAL A 49 -33.67 1.60 -24.95
CA VAL A 49 -34.74 2.42 -24.35
C VAL A 49 -35.48 3.23 -25.42
N LEU A 50 -34.75 3.80 -26.38
CA LEU A 50 -35.33 4.53 -27.51
C LEU A 50 -36.20 3.61 -28.38
N LEU A 51 -35.70 2.42 -28.71
CA LEU A 51 -36.45 1.43 -29.50
C LEU A 51 -37.74 0.98 -28.78
N ASN A 52 -37.66 0.71 -27.47
CA ASN A 52 -38.84 0.36 -26.68
C ASN A 52 -39.85 1.52 -26.61
N ARG A 53 -39.39 2.78 -26.50
CA ARG A 53 -40.26 3.96 -26.55
C ARG A 53 -40.93 4.15 -27.91
N ALA A 54 -40.28 3.75 -29.00
CA ALA A 54 -40.85 3.83 -30.34
C ALA A 54 -42.14 3.00 -30.49
N LYS A 55 -42.39 2.01 -29.62
CA LYS A 55 -43.64 1.24 -29.60
C LYS A 55 -44.89 2.10 -29.43
N VAL A 56 -44.79 3.27 -28.81
CA VAL A 56 -45.93 4.22 -28.69
C VAL A 56 -46.44 4.65 -30.06
N LEU A 57 -45.59 4.61 -31.09
CA LEU A 57 -45.94 5.01 -32.45
C LEU A 57 -46.91 4.04 -33.14
N ARG A 58 -47.18 2.86 -32.57
CA ARG A 58 -48.18 1.90 -33.10
C ARG A 58 -49.55 2.54 -33.33
N GLN A 59 -49.89 3.55 -32.52
CA GLN A 59 -51.13 4.31 -32.67
C GLN A 59 -51.25 5.06 -34.00
N PHE A 60 -50.15 5.20 -34.77
CA PHE A 60 -50.09 5.99 -36.01
C PHE A 60 -50.03 5.16 -37.31
N ASN A 61 -50.49 3.90 -37.31
CA ASN A 61 -50.59 3.04 -38.51
C ASN A 61 -49.28 2.96 -39.33
N ILE A 62 -48.14 2.89 -38.63
CA ILE A 62 -46.81 2.71 -39.22
C ILE A 62 -46.65 1.30 -39.78
N GLN A 63 -45.99 1.19 -40.94
CA GLN A 63 -45.83 -0.06 -41.71
C GLN A 63 -44.72 -1.00 -41.20
N ILE A 64 -44.13 -0.73 -40.03
CA ILE A 64 -43.00 -1.50 -39.50
C ILE A 64 -43.39 -2.30 -38.25
N ASP A 65 -42.83 -3.49 -38.12
CA ASP A 65 -43.02 -4.35 -36.96
C ASP A 65 -41.93 -4.07 -35.90
N ILE A 66 -42.18 -3.07 -35.06
CA ILE A 66 -41.26 -2.65 -33.99
C ILE A 66 -41.04 -3.78 -32.97
N ASP A 67 -42.07 -4.60 -32.70
CA ASP A 67 -41.95 -5.73 -31.77
C ASP A 67 -40.96 -6.76 -32.28
N LYS A 68 -41.06 -7.10 -33.57
CA LYS A 68 -40.11 -8.02 -34.19
C LYS A 68 -38.68 -7.47 -34.17
N ILE A 69 -38.49 -6.20 -34.54
CA ILE A 69 -37.15 -5.56 -34.54
C ILE A 69 -36.54 -5.60 -33.13
N GLU A 70 -37.30 -5.21 -32.11
CA GLU A 70 -36.82 -5.21 -30.73
C GLU A 70 -36.52 -6.63 -30.24
N LYS A 71 -37.40 -7.59 -30.52
CA LYS A 71 -37.20 -9.00 -30.19
C LYS A 71 -35.91 -9.53 -30.81
N ASP A 72 -35.71 -9.34 -32.11
CA ASP A 72 -34.53 -9.80 -32.83
C ASP A 72 -33.24 -9.16 -32.25
N CYS A 73 -33.29 -7.87 -31.91
CA CYS A 73 -32.17 -7.17 -31.27
C CYS A 73 -31.86 -7.71 -29.87
N LEU A 74 -32.88 -8.01 -29.06
CA LEU A 74 -32.73 -8.54 -27.71
C LEU A 74 -32.19 -9.96 -27.71
N GLU A 75 -32.72 -10.83 -28.57
CA GLU A 75 -32.24 -12.21 -28.72
C GLU A 75 -30.76 -12.24 -29.15
N LEU A 76 -30.35 -11.34 -30.06
CA LEU A 76 -28.96 -11.25 -30.47
C LEU A 76 -28.06 -10.66 -29.37
N LEU A 77 -28.52 -9.64 -28.64
CA LEU A 77 -27.78 -9.09 -27.49
C LEU A 77 -27.56 -10.19 -26.45
N GLU A 78 -28.61 -10.92 -26.08
CA GLU A 78 -28.54 -12.01 -25.12
C GLU A 78 -27.57 -13.11 -25.59
N SER A 79 -27.61 -13.50 -26.85
CA SER A 79 -26.67 -14.48 -27.43
C SER A 79 -25.21 -14.01 -27.34
N LYS A 80 -24.94 -12.72 -27.63
CA LYS A 80 -23.60 -12.13 -27.50
C LYS A 80 -23.13 -12.10 -26.03
N ILE A 81 -24.01 -11.74 -25.10
CA ILE A 81 -23.72 -11.77 -23.65
C ILE A 81 -23.44 -13.19 -23.18
N ARG A 82 -24.25 -14.18 -23.57
CA ARG A 82 -24.04 -15.60 -23.28
C ARG A 82 -22.69 -16.10 -23.79
N THR A 83 -22.24 -15.60 -24.94
CA THR A 83 -20.91 -15.92 -25.47
C THR A 83 -19.79 -15.38 -24.58
N ILE A 84 -19.88 -14.11 -24.14
CA ILE A 84 -18.92 -13.51 -23.20
C ILE A 84 -18.89 -14.32 -21.89
N TYR A 85 -20.06 -14.62 -21.34
CA TYR A 85 -20.22 -15.44 -20.15
C TYR A 85 -19.55 -16.81 -20.30
N SER A 86 -19.90 -17.58 -21.34
CA SER A 86 -19.35 -18.92 -21.57
C SER A 86 -17.83 -18.91 -21.72
N ASN A 87 -17.27 -17.86 -22.34
CA ASN A 87 -15.81 -17.73 -22.45
C ASN A 87 -15.15 -17.41 -21.10
N CYS A 88 -15.79 -16.59 -20.26
CA CYS A 88 -15.33 -16.31 -18.90
C CYS A 88 -15.43 -17.57 -18.01
N GLU A 89 -16.56 -18.26 -18.05
CA GLU A 89 -16.83 -19.50 -17.31
C GLU A 89 -15.82 -20.60 -17.66
N LYS A 90 -15.48 -20.78 -18.95
CA LYS A 90 -14.43 -21.73 -19.38
C LYS A 90 -13.07 -21.42 -18.79
N LEU A 91 -12.73 -20.14 -18.60
CA LEU A 91 -11.47 -19.75 -17.98
C LEU A 91 -11.54 -19.93 -16.45
N ALA A 92 -12.67 -19.62 -15.83
CA ALA A 92 -12.93 -19.90 -14.42
C ALA A 92 -12.82 -21.40 -14.12
N SER A 93 -13.41 -22.26 -14.96
CA SER A 93 -13.39 -23.71 -14.78
C SER A 93 -11.98 -24.29 -14.83
N LYS A 94 -11.10 -23.72 -15.67
CA LYS A 94 -9.69 -24.10 -15.70
C LYS A 94 -9.02 -23.83 -14.36
N ILE A 95 -9.24 -22.64 -13.77
CA ILE A 95 -8.71 -22.29 -12.45
C ILE A 95 -9.23 -23.27 -11.39
N SER A 96 -10.53 -23.59 -11.40
CA SER A 96 -11.13 -24.55 -10.46
C SER A 96 -10.52 -25.96 -10.56
N GLN A 97 -10.01 -26.34 -11.73
CA GLN A 97 -9.37 -27.63 -12.02
C GLN A 97 -7.84 -27.64 -11.80
N ASP A 98 -7.30 -26.73 -10.98
CA ASP A 98 -5.86 -26.59 -10.70
C ASP A 98 -5.00 -26.23 -11.91
N TYR A 99 -5.61 -25.71 -12.99
CA TYR A 99 -4.87 -25.21 -14.12
C TYR A 99 -4.48 -23.74 -13.91
N LEU A 100 -3.18 -23.47 -13.89
CA LEU A 100 -2.66 -22.10 -13.89
C LEU A 100 -2.81 -21.50 -15.28
N LEU A 101 -3.65 -20.47 -15.39
CA LEU A 101 -3.83 -19.73 -16.63
C LEU A 101 -2.52 -19.06 -17.08
N ALA A 102 -2.30 -19.04 -18.40
CA ALA A 102 -1.26 -18.23 -18.99
C ALA A 102 -1.63 -16.72 -18.91
N ARG A 103 -0.64 -15.83 -19.05
CA ARG A 103 -0.86 -14.38 -18.98
C ARG A 103 -1.99 -13.89 -19.91
N GLY A 104 -1.98 -14.31 -21.18
CA GLY A 104 -3.02 -13.94 -22.14
C GLY A 104 -4.40 -14.51 -21.79
N GLU A 105 -4.48 -15.60 -21.03
CA GLU A 105 -5.74 -16.14 -20.54
C GLU A 105 -6.28 -15.34 -19.36
N TYR A 106 -5.43 -14.83 -18.47
CA TYR A 106 -5.84 -13.87 -17.44
C TYR A 106 -6.32 -12.56 -18.05
N ASP A 107 -5.64 -12.06 -19.08
CA ASP A 107 -6.07 -10.85 -19.81
C ASP A 107 -7.47 -11.05 -20.41
N ASN A 108 -7.71 -12.22 -21.02
CA ASN A 108 -9.03 -12.59 -21.54
C ASN A 108 -10.08 -12.74 -20.43
N PHE A 109 -9.73 -13.36 -19.30
CA PHE A 109 -10.63 -13.46 -18.15
C PHE A 109 -11.06 -12.07 -17.68
N ASN A 110 -10.09 -11.18 -17.45
CA ASN A 110 -10.36 -9.81 -17.03
C ASN A 110 -11.23 -9.07 -18.04
N LEU A 111 -10.94 -9.23 -19.34
CA LEU A 111 -11.74 -8.63 -20.40
C LEU A 111 -13.20 -9.08 -20.29
N TYR A 112 -13.46 -10.39 -20.28
CA TYR A 112 -14.83 -10.90 -20.25
C TYR A 112 -15.54 -10.54 -18.94
N TYR A 113 -14.88 -10.74 -17.81
CA TYR A 113 -15.46 -10.49 -16.49
C TYR A 113 -15.80 -9.01 -16.28
N CYS A 114 -14.89 -8.10 -16.64
CA CYS A 114 -15.14 -6.67 -16.55
C CYS A 114 -16.28 -6.22 -17.45
N ASN A 115 -16.42 -6.82 -18.64
CA ASN A 115 -17.54 -6.53 -19.53
C ASN A 115 -18.86 -7.03 -18.95
N LEU A 116 -18.92 -8.22 -18.34
CA LEU A 116 -20.11 -8.68 -17.64
C LEU A 116 -20.51 -7.72 -16.50
N LEU A 117 -19.55 -7.24 -15.71
CA LEU A 117 -19.82 -6.27 -14.64
C LEU A 117 -20.41 -4.95 -15.19
N SER A 118 -19.80 -4.40 -16.25
CA SER A 118 -20.29 -3.16 -16.87
C SER A 118 -21.65 -3.33 -17.55
N ILE A 119 -21.90 -4.46 -18.22
CA ILE A 119 -23.21 -4.81 -18.78
C ILE A 119 -24.26 -4.84 -17.68
N ARG A 120 -23.96 -5.46 -16.54
CA ARG A 120 -24.90 -5.58 -15.41
C ARG A 120 -25.27 -4.22 -14.85
N GLN A 121 -24.29 -3.33 -14.78
CA GLN A 121 -24.45 -1.98 -14.24
C GLN A 121 -25.27 -1.08 -15.17
N GLU A 122 -25.00 -1.13 -16.48
CA GLU A 122 -25.48 -0.12 -17.43
C GLU A 122 -26.65 -0.60 -18.30
N ILE A 123 -26.77 -1.91 -18.62
CA ILE A 123 -27.89 -2.46 -19.39
C ILE A 123 -29.05 -2.80 -18.45
N LYS A 124 -30.17 -2.08 -18.58
CA LYS A 124 -31.35 -2.22 -17.70
C LYS A 124 -32.58 -2.76 -18.42
N VAL A 125 -32.38 -3.40 -19.57
CA VAL A 125 -33.49 -3.92 -20.37
C VAL A 125 -34.14 -5.11 -19.65
N ILE A 126 -35.48 -5.12 -19.61
CA ILE A 126 -36.35 -5.78 -18.60
C ILE A 126 -36.22 -7.33 -18.48
N HIS A 127 -35.36 -7.98 -19.26
CA HIS A 127 -35.26 -9.45 -19.28
C HIS A 127 -33.83 -10.01 -19.31
N LEU A 128 -32.81 -9.17 -19.13
CA LEU A 128 -31.41 -9.58 -19.07
C LEU A 128 -30.92 -9.58 -17.62
N ASP A 129 -31.17 -10.66 -16.90
CA ASP A 129 -30.56 -10.89 -15.58
C ASP A 129 -29.26 -11.68 -15.74
N ILE A 130 -28.13 -10.98 -15.62
CA ILE A 130 -26.79 -11.57 -15.70
C ILE A 130 -26.14 -11.73 -14.31
N GLN A 131 -26.87 -11.43 -13.24
CA GLN A 131 -26.36 -11.53 -11.87
C GLN A 131 -25.99 -12.99 -11.54
N CYS A 132 -26.88 -13.94 -11.85
CA CYS A 132 -26.63 -15.37 -11.63
C CYS A 132 -25.38 -15.87 -12.38
N SER A 133 -25.16 -15.39 -13.60
CA SER A 133 -23.95 -15.70 -14.38
C SER A 133 -22.66 -15.18 -13.70
N ILE A 134 -22.69 -13.95 -13.19
CA ILE A 134 -21.55 -13.39 -12.46
C ILE A 134 -21.30 -14.17 -11.17
N GLU A 135 -22.36 -14.43 -10.39
CA GLU A 135 -22.29 -15.20 -9.14
C GLU A 135 -21.73 -16.61 -9.35
N ASN A 136 -22.09 -17.27 -10.46
CA ASN A 136 -21.52 -18.58 -10.78
C ASN A 136 -20.00 -18.49 -11.01
N ILE A 137 -19.53 -17.51 -11.78
CA ILE A 137 -18.09 -17.30 -12.01
C ILE A 137 -17.36 -16.98 -10.70
N GLU A 138 -17.94 -16.10 -9.86
CA GLU A 138 -17.38 -15.80 -8.55
C GLU A 138 -17.32 -17.05 -7.68
N GLY A 139 -18.42 -17.81 -7.60
CA GLY A 139 -18.53 -19.06 -6.85
C GLY A 139 -17.43 -20.05 -7.23
N MET A 140 -17.21 -20.28 -8.52
CA MET A 140 -16.15 -21.18 -9.01
C MET A 140 -14.74 -20.81 -8.54
N LEU A 141 -14.44 -19.51 -8.45
CA LEU A 141 -13.15 -19.03 -7.94
C LEU A 141 -13.07 -19.13 -6.41
N PHE A 142 -14.13 -18.73 -5.70
CA PHE A 142 -14.16 -18.78 -4.25
C PHE A 142 -14.18 -20.20 -3.70
N ASP A 143 -14.91 -21.12 -4.33
CA ASP A 143 -14.89 -22.54 -3.99
C ASP A 143 -13.46 -23.10 -4.15
N LYS A 144 -12.73 -22.66 -5.18
CA LYS A 144 -11.34 -23.07 -5.36
C LYS A 144 -10.43 -22.55 -4.25
N VAL A 145 -10.59 -21.29 -3.86
CA VAL A 145 -9.84 -20.69 -2.75
C VAL A 145 -10.16 -21.40 -1.44
N GLN A 146 -11.42 -21.76 -1.20
CA GLN A 146 -11.83 -22.54 -0.03
C GLN A 146 -11.19 -23.93 0.00
N ILE A 147 -11.02 -24.58 -1.15
CA ILE A 147 -10.29 -25.85 -1.24
C ILE A 147 -8.82 -25.67 -0.82
N TRP A 148 -8.16 -24.61 -1.29
CA TRP A 148 -6.78 -24.31 -0.89
C TRP A 148 -6.68 -23.96 0.60
N GLU A 149 -7.63 -23.19 1.14
CA GLU A 149 -7.72 -22.87 2.57
C GLU A 149 -7.91 -24.13 3.41
N ALA A 150 -8.84 -25.01 3.05
CA ALA A 150 -9.06 -26.29 3.72
C ALA A 150 -7.82 -27.20 3.63
N SER A 151 -7.12 -27.19 2.49
CA SER A 151 -5.86 -27.92 2.32
C SER A 151 -4.80 -27.43 3.32
N ILE A 152 -4.63 -26.11 3.47
CA ILE A 152 -3.71 -25.52 4.45
C ILE A 152 -4.06 -25.95 5.88
N GLN A 153 -5.35 -25.93 6.24
CA GLN A 153 -5.81 -26.33 7.56
C GLN A 153 -5.60 -27.82 7.84
N SER A 154 -5.82 -28.68 6.84
CA SER A 154 -5.66 -30.13 6.97
C SER A 154 -4.20 -30.60 6.95
N ASP A 155 -3.33 -29.86 6.25
CA ASP A 155 -1.91 -30.16 6.11
C ASP A 155 -1.08 -28.88 6.30
N PRO A 156 -0.68 -28.57 7.55
CA PRO A 156 0.06 -27.35 7.88
C PRO A 156 1.54 -27.41 7.52
N ARG A 157 1.98 -28.41 6.72
CA ARG A 157 3.38 -28.50 6.27
C ARG A 157 3.76 -27.29 5.42
N LEU A 158 4.95 -26.76 5.67
CA LEU A 158 5.49 -25.55 5.05
C LEU A 158 5.26 -25.47 3.53
N GLN A 159 5.56 -26.55 2.79
CA GLN A 159 5.41 -26.57 1.33
C GLN A 159 3.95 -26.40 0.89
N ASN A 160 3.01 -27.06 1.59
CA ASN A 160 1.60 -26.97 1.28
C ASN A 160 1.06 -25.54 1.54
N VAL A 161 1.43 -24.96 2.69
CA VAL A 161 1.06 -23.60 3.06
C VAL A 161 1.56 -22.59 2.02
N VAL A 162 2.86 -22.64 1.71
CA VAL A 162 3.50 -21.73 0.75
C VAL A 162 2.88 -21.87 -0.64
N SER A 163 2.68 -23.10 -1.12
CA SER A 163 2.11 -23.34 -2.45
C SER A 163 0.69 -22.80 -2.59
N ASN A 164 -0.17 -23.05 -1.60
CA ASN A 164 -1.57 -22.62 -1.64
C ASN A 164 -1.70 -21.10 -1.47
N LEU A 165 -0.92 -20.47 -0.59
CA LEU A 165 -0.89 -19.00 -0.47
C LEU A 165 -0.43 -18.35 -1.79
N LYS A 166 0.59 -18.91 -2.44
CA LYS A 166 1.04 -18.44 -3.77
C LYS A 166 -0.08 -18.52 -4.80
N ASN A 167 -0.84 -19.62 -4.84
CA ASN A 167 -1.96 -19.79 -5.78
C ASN A 167 -3.05 -18.72 -5.56
N ILE A 168 -3.42 -18.44 -4.31
CA ILE A 168 -4.38 -17.38 -3.98
C ILE A 168 -3.83 -16.02 -4.43
N LYS A 169 -2.54 -15.74 -4.14
CA LYS A 169 -1.90 -14.48 -4.55
C LYS A 169 -1.82 -14.33 -6.06
N GLN A 170 -1.60 -15.43 -6.78
CA GLN A 170 -1.59 -15.41 -8.23
C GLN A 170 -2.95 -14.97 -8.79
N ILE A 171 -4.07 -15.46 -8.23
CA ILE A 171 -5.41 -14.94 -8.58
C ILE A 171 -5.51 -13.46 -8.24
N ALA A 172 -5.10 -13.06 -7.03
CA ALA A 172 -5.17 -11.67 -6.57
C ALA A 172 -4.43 -10.70 -7.51
N ASN A 173 -3.25 -11.08 -7.97
CA ASN A 173 -2.39 -10.23 -8.81
C ASN A 173 -2.84 -10.20 -10.27
N ASN A 174 -3.44 -11.29 -10.78
CA ASN A 174 -3.81 -11.39 -12.19
C ASN A 174 -5.29 -11.11 -12.46
N ILE A 175 -6.17 -11.17 -11.46
CA ILE A 175 -7.60 -10.88 -11.61
C ILE A 175 -7.97 -9.67 -10.74
N ILE A 176 -7.87 -8.48 -11.34
CA ILE A 176 -7.92 -7.18 -10.63
C ILE A 176 -9.19 -7.06 -9.76
N SER A 177 -10.35 -7.45 -10.30
CA SER A 177 -11.65 -7.36 -9.61
C SER A 177 -11.76 -8.24 -8.35
N PHE A 178 -10.84 -9.17 -8.14
CA PHE A 178 -10.80 -10.05 -6.97
C PHE A 178 -9.65 -9.74 -6.02
N ARG A 179 -8.70 -8.86 -6.39
CA ARG A 179 -7.47 -8.59 -5.62
C ARG A 179 -7.72 -8.34 -4.14
N VAL A 180 -8.66 -7.44 -3.82
CA VAL A 180 -8.99 -7.07 -2.43
C VAL A 180 -9.49 -8.29 -1.65
N ARG A 181 -10.53 -8.96 -2.17
CA ARG A 181 -11.13 -10.15 -1.54
C ARG A 181 -10.13 -11.31 -1.38
N MET A 182 -9.22 -11.50 -2.34
CA MET A 182 -8.19 -12.54 -2.27
C MET A 182 -7.12 -12.20 -1.22
N ASN A 183 -6.70 -10.93 -1.14
CA ASN A 183 -5.75 -10.49 -0.12
C ASN A 183 -6.35 -10.64 1.30
N GLU A 184 -7.62 -10.27 1.49
CA GLU A 184 -8.33 -10.47 2.77
C GLU A 184 -8.37 -11.96 3.18
N ARG A 185 -8.51 -12.87 2.21
CA ARG A 185 -8.43 -14.33 2.47
C ARG A 185 -7.03 -14.78 2.87
N ILE A 186 -6.00 -14.25 2.22
CA ILE A 186 -4.61 -14.51 2.61
C ILE A 186 -4.36 -14.05 4.05
N ASP A 187 -4.81 -12.84 4.41
CA ASP A 187 -4.68 -12.31 5.77
C ASP A 187 -5.39 -13.22 6.78
N HIS A 188 -6.64 -13.62 6.48
CA HIS A 188 -7.39 -14.54 7.34
C HIS A 188 -6.66 -15.87 7.57
N ILE A 189 -6.16 -16.50 6.50
CA ILE A 189 -5.42 -17.76 6.57
C ILE A 189 -4.14 -17.59 7.41
N LEU A 190 -3.40 -16.51 7.19
CA LEU A 190 -2.16 -16.24 7.91
C LEU A 190 -2.42 -15.95 9.40
N THR A 191 -3.50 -15.23 9.74
CA THR A 191 -3.92 -15.00 11.13
C THR A 191 -4.25 -16.32 11.82
N ILE A 192 -5.03 -17.19 11.19
CA ILE A 192 -5.35 -18.52 11.73
C ILE A 192 -4.06 -19.31 11.93
N TYR A 193 -3.19 -19.37 10.91
CA TYR A 193 -1.94 -20.10 10.98
C TYR A 193 -1.04 -19.59 12.13
N LYS A 194 -0.87 -18.26 12.26
CA LYS A 194 -0.10 -17.64 13.35
C LYS A 194 -0.68 -17.96 14.73
N SER A 195 -2.00 -18.16 14.85
CA SER A 195 -2.62 -18.52 16.14
C SER A 195 -2.40 -19.97 16.56
N TRP A 196 -2.15 -20.88 15.62
CA TRP A 196 -1.96 -22.31 15.88
C TRP A 196 -0.48 -22.73 15.95
N HIS A 197 0.42 -21.85 15.52
CA HIS A 197 1.83 -22.16 15.34
C HIS A 197 2.72 -21.11 16.02
N ASP A 198 3.93 -21.53 16.42
CA ASP A 198 4.89 -20.64 17.05
C ASP A 198 5.53 -19.66 16.04
N ALA A 199 6.22 -18.65 16.57
CA ALA A 199 6.94 -17.65 15.77
C ALA A 199 7.95 -18.30 14.81
N LYS A 200 8.55 -19.43 15.20
CA LYS A 200 9.53 -20.18 14.40
C LYS A 200 8.91 -20.81 13.16
N ALA A 201 7.75 -21.41 13.28
CA ALA A 201 7.00 -21.94 12.15
C ALA A 201 6.56 -20.81 11.21
N PHE A 202 6.06 -19.69 11.76
CA PHE A 202 5.64 -18.53 10.95
C PHE A 202 6.82 -17.88 10.21
N ALA A 203 7.97 -17.70 10.86
CA ALA A 203 9.19 -17.17 10.24
C ALA A 203 9.69 -18.07 9.09
N LYS A 204 9.54 -19.40 9.21
CA LYS A 204 9.87 -20.33 8.10
C LYS A 204 8.99 -20.11 6.87
N ILE A 205 7.70 -19.80 7.05
CA ILE A 205 6.82 -19.42 5.93
C ILE A 205 7.32 -18.14 5.29
N GLY A 206 7.61 -17.10 6.08
CA GLY A 206 8.16 -15.84 5.57
C GLY A 206 9.43 -16.05 4.75
N ALA A 207 10.36 -16.87 5.26
CA ALA A 207 11.59 -17.21 4.57
C ALA A 207 11.35 -17.96 3.25
N ALA A 208 10.46 -18.95 3.24
CA ALA A 208 10.12 -19.71 2.04
C ALA A 208 9.42 -18.85 0.98
N LEU A 209 8.49 -17.98 1.39
CA LEU A 209 7.82 -17.03 0.50
C LEU A 209 8.80 -15.99 -0.08
N ASN A 210 9.72 -15.48 0.73
CA ASN A 210 10.70 -14.48 0.28
C ASN A 210 11.74 -15.06 -0.72
N GLN A 211 11.97 -16.38 -0.69
CA GLN A 211 12.81 -17.10 -1.65
C GLN A 211 12.09 -17.45 -2.96
N ASP A 212 10.80 -17.12 -3.07
CA ASP A 212 10.01 -17.41 -4.27
C ASP A 212 10.55 -16.66 -5.50
N ARG A 213 10.81 -17.40 -6.57
CA ARG A 213 11.34 -16.85 -7.83
C ARG A 213 10.25 -16.25 -8.72
N ASP A 214 9.00 -16.68 -8.52
CA ASP A 214 7.85 -16.21 -9.31
C ASP A 214 7.35 -14.83 -8.83
N GLY A 215 7.84 -14.36 -7.68
CA GLY A 215 7.53 -13.05 -7.11
C GLY A 215 6.19 -12.98 -6.35
N PHE A 216 5.33 -14.00 -6.44
CA PHE A 216 4.07 -14.04 -5.69
C PHE A 216 4.30 -14.16 -4.19
N GLY A 217 5.23 -15.02 -3.78
CA GLY A 217 5.62 -15.17 -2.37
C GLY A 217 6.23 -13.89 -1.80
N GLN A 218 7.12 -13.24 -2.56
CA GLN A 218 7.69 -11.94 -2.17
C GLN A 218 6.62 -10.87 -2.04
N SER A 219 5.63 -10.85 -2.93
CA SER A 219 4.49 -9.93 -2.85
C SER A 219 3.64 -10.17 -1.59
N ILE A 220 3.49 -11.43 -1.16
CA ILE A 220 2.81 -11.73 0.11
C ILE A 220 3.58 -11.13 1.28
N VAL A 221 4.90 -11.35 1.33
CA VAL A 221 5.74 -10.83 2.43
C VAL A 221 5.72 -9.30 2.48
N SER A 222 5.66 -8.62 1.33
CA SER A 222 5.68 -7.16 1.27
C SER A 222 4.33 -6.49 1.51
N GLU A 223 3.22 -7.12 1.12
CA GLU A 223 1.89 -6.50 1.14
C GLU A 223 1.08 -6.80 2.40
N HIS A 224 1.43 -7.85 3.16
CA HIS A 224 0.61 -8.32 4.28
C HIS A 224 1.26 -7.98 5.63
N GLU A 225 0.51 -7.28 6.50
CA GLU A 225 1.00 -6.70 7.76
C GLU A 225 1.61 -7.73 8.72
N LEU A 226 1.10 -8.97 8.72
CA LEU A 226 1.62 -10.05 9.57
C LEU A 226 3.10 -10.37 9.30
N PHE A 227 3.62 -10.04 8.11
CA PHE A 227 5.04 -10.21 7.76
C PHE A 227 5.88 -8.95 8.00
N HIS A 228 5.33 -7.89 8.58
CA HIS A 228 6.09 -6.66 8.84
C HIS A 228 7.31 -6.91 9.75
N GLY A 229 7.12 -7.63 10.85
CA GLY A 229 8.23 -8.02 11.75
C GLY A 229 9.30 -8.86 11.04
N PHE A 230 8.89 -9.79 10.17
CA PHE A 230 9.83 -10.58 9.37
C PHE A 230 10.57 -9.73 8.32
N SER A 231 9.89 -8.78 7.68
CA SER A 231 10.51 -7.85 6.74
C SER A 231 11.53 -6.94 7.45
N LEU A 232 11.20 -6.50 8.67
CA LEU A 232 12.10 -5.75 9.54
C LEU A 232 13.33 -6.57 9.91
N SER A 233 13.17 -7.87 10.22
CA SER A 233 14.29 -8.73 10.58
C SER A 233 15.27 -8.93 9.41
N LEU A 234 14.74 -9.16 8.20
CA LEU A 234 15.53 -9.21 6.98
C LEU A 234 16.25 -7.89 6.68
N PHE A 235 15.59 -6.76 6.94
CA PHE A 235 16.20 -5.45 6.77
C PHE A 235 17.38 -5.27 7.72
N ASN A 236 17.17 -5.51 9.02
CA ASN A 236 18.19 -5.39 10.05
C ASN A 236 19.38 -6.33 9.81
N GLU A 237 19.13 -7.56 9.36
CA GLU A 237 20.19 -8.50 8.98
C GLU A 237 21.06 -7.96 7.83
N LYS A 238 20.42 -7.40 6.79
CA LYS A 238 21.14 -6.82 5.65
C LYS A 238 21.96 -5.60 6.06
N THR A 239 21.41 -4.74 6.93
CA THR A 239 22.07 -3.48 7.33
C THR A 239 23.15 -3.65 8.38
N LYS A 240 23.21 -4.79 9.10
CA LYS A 240 24.31 -5.10 10.03
C LYS A 240 25.71 -4.96 9.40
N ARG A 241 25.83 -5.17 8.09
CA ARG A 241 27.08 -5.02 7.34
C ARG A 241 27.55 -3.57 7.22
N HIS A 242 26.65 -2.60 7.37
CA HIS A 242 26.92 -1.16 7.24
C HIS A 242 27.01 -0.49 8.62
N ASN A 243 27.86 -1.03 9.49
CA ASN A 243 28.08 -0.51 10.85
C ASN A 243 28.69 0.91 10.86
N ILE A 244 28.94 1.47 12.04
CA ILE A 244 29.54 2.81 12.18
C ILE A 244 30.88 2.97 11.45
N GLU A 245 31.70 1.92 11.41
CA GLU A 245 32.97 1.96 10.69
C GLU A 245 32.77 2.11 9.19
N TYR A 246 31.86 1.32 8.62
CA TYR A 246 31.46 1.48 7.22
C TYR A 246 30.95 2.90 6.94
N VAL A 247 30.07 3.43 7.79
CA VAL A 247 29.49 4.77 7.62
C VAL A 247 30.57 5.84 7.63
N LEU A 248 31.47 5.84 8.62
CA LEU A 248 32.52 6.85 8.73
C LEU A 248 33.55 6.76 7.59
N ASN A 249 33.85 5.55 7.11
CA ASN A 249 34.78 5.36 6.00
C ASN A 249 34.20 5.79 4.64
N ASN A 250 32.88 5.81 4.51
CA ASN A 250 32.19 6.21 3.27
C ASN A 250 31.60 7.62 3.33
N LEU A 251 31.71 8.31 4.46
CA LEU A 251 31.22 9.68 4.63
C LEU A 251 32.06 10.65 3.78
N LYS A 252 31.38 11.49 3.00
CA LYS A 252 32.00 12.52 2.14
C LYS A 252 31.42 13.89 2.49
N GLY A 253 32.25 14.92 2.46
CA GLY A 253 31.84 16.29 2.78
C GLY A 253 32.98 17.16 3.31
N THR A 254 32.64 18.34 3.78
CA THR A 254 33.57 19.34 4.35
C THR A 254 33.56 19.30 5.88
N ASP A 255 34.65 19.73 6.51
CA ASP A 255 34.78 19.88 7.98
C ASP A 255 34.46 18.64 8.83
N ILE A 256 34.56 17.45 8.24
CA ILE A 256 34.30 16.17 8.92
C ILE A 256 35.45 15.81 9.87
N ASP A 257 35.18 15.75 11.17
CA ASP A 257 36.07 15.11 12.16
C ASP A 257 35.51 13.72 12.50
N THR A 258 35.97 12.71 11.76
CA THR A 258 35.50 11.31 11.91
C THR A 258 35.80 10.73 13.30
N THR A 259 36.86 11.19 13.96
CA THR A 259 37.23 10.75 15.32
C THR A 259 36.26 11.31 16.34
N ARG A 260 35.88 12.58 16.21
CA ARG A 260 34.86 13.21 17.07
C ARG A 260 33.48 12.62 16.80
N LEU A 261 33.08 12.45 15.54
CA LEU A 261 31.82 11.79 15.18
C LEU A 261 31.72 10.39 15.76
N ARG A 262 32.79 9.59 15.67
CA ARG A 262 32.86 8.27 16.31
C ARG A 262 32.60 8.35 17.82
N ARG A 263 33.32 9.22 18.53
CA ARG A 263 33.13 9.39 19.99
C ARG A 263 31.69 9.81 20.35
N ARG A 264 31.09 10.73 19.57
CA ARG A 264 29.69 11.14 19.76
C ARG A 264 28.73 9.98 19.51
N TYR A 265 28.97 9.18 18.47
CA TYR A 265 28.18 8.00 18.16
C TYR A 265 28.30 6.91 19.25
N ASP A 266 29.51 6.61 19.72
CA ASP A 266 29.74 5.60 20.76
C ASP A 266 29.05 6.01 22.08
N SER A 267 29.08 7.31 22.42
CA SER A 267 28.32 7.87 23.54
C SER A 267 26.81 7.70 23.34
N PHE A 268 26.29 8.00 22.16
CA PHE A 268 24.89 7.75 21.82
C PHE A 268 24.53 6.27 21.96
N PHE A 269 25.30 5.37 21.34
CA PHE A 269 24.98 3.95 21.22
C PHE A 269 25.02 3.25 22.57
N SER A 270 26.00 3.58 23.41
CA SER A 270 26.09 3.03 24.77
C SER A 270 24.89 3.43 25.64
N ILE A 271 24.43 4.67 25.56
CA ILE A 271 23.24 5.15 26.28
C ILE A 271 21.98 4.47 25.72
N TYR A 272 21.82 4.44 24.40
CA TYR A 272 20.69 3.79 23.73
C TYR A 272 20.59 2.31 24.13
N ALA A 273 21.67 1.55 23.99
CA ALA A 273 21.71 0.13 24.33
C ALA A 273 21.39 -0.12 25.81
N LYS A 274 21.87 0.76 26.70
CA LYS A 274 21.54 0.71 28.13
C LYS A 274 20.03 0.88 28.36
N ILE A 275 19.41 1.89 27.76
CA ILE A 275 17.97 2.16 27.90
C ILE A 275 17.15 0.97 27.38
N ILE A 276 17.47 0.44 26.19
CA ILE A 276 16.77 -0.72 25.64
C ILE A 276 16.85 -1.91 26.60
N ARG A 277 18.05 -2.26 27.06
CA ARG A 277 18.25 -3.40 27.99
C ARG A 277 17.48 -3.24 29.30
N GLU A 278 17.33 -2.01 29.80
CA GLU A 278 16.67 -1.73 31.07
C GLU A 278 15.14 -1.63 30.96
N ASN A 279 14.60 -1.42 29.76
CA ASN A 279 13.18 -1.13 29.56
C ASN A 279 12.46 -2.10 28.60
N LEU A 280 13.17 -2.98 27.88
CA LEU A 280 12.56 -3.91 26.93
C LEU A 280 12.02 -5.16 27.64
N HIS A 281 10.73 -5.13 27.96
CA HIS A 281 9.98 -6.19 28.64
C HIS A 281 8.47 -5.99 28.36
N PRO A 282 7.58 -6.99 28.48
CA PRO A 282 6.18 -6.84 28.06
C PRO A 282 5.39 -5.71 28.76
N ASP A 283 5.70 -5.43 30.03
CA ASP A 283 4.96 -4.45 30.84
C ASP A 283 5.69 -3.08 30.93
N MET A 284 6.15 -2.55 29.79
CA MET A 284 6.95 -1.31 29.75
C MET A 284 6.18 -0.12 30.32
N LYS A 285 6.82 0.60 31.25
CA LYS A 285 6.34 1.89 31.76
C LYS A 285 7.30 2.99 31.33
N LEU A 286 6.95 3.70 30.27
CA LEU A 286 7.85 4.66 29.63
C LEU A 286 7.75 6.08 30.19
N ASP A 287 6.86 6.34 31.16
CA ASP A 287 6.63 7.68 31.71
C ASP A 287 7.91 8.33 32.26
N GLN A 288 8.69 7.55 33.01
CA GLN A 288 9.97 8.04 33.55
C GLN A 288 10.96 8.37 32.42
N LEU A 289 11.08 7.50 31.42
CA LEU A 289 11.97 7.73 30.28
C LEU A 289 11.54 8.97 29.48
N ILE A 290 10.24 9.15 29.28
CA ILE A 290 9.66 10.34 28.64
C ILE A 290 9.99 11.61 29.44
N SER A 291 9.78 11.58 30.76
CA SER A 291 10.10 12.70 31.65
C SER A 291 11.59 13.04 31.62
N ASP A 292 12.45 12.02 31.72
CA ASP A 292 13.90 12.18 31.67
C ASP A 292 14.33 12.79 30.34
N THR A 293 13.73 12.34 29.22
CA THR A 293 14.02 12.85 27.87
C THR A 293 13.75 14.36 27.78
N LYS A 294 12.61 14.82 28.31
CA LYS A 294 12.24 16.25 28.33
C LYS A 294 13.22 17.10 29.14
N LEU A 295 13.82 16.53 30.18
CA LEU A 295 14.70 17.25 31.10
C LEU A 295 16.18 17.26 30.67
N ILE A 296 16.58 16.52 29.62
CA ILE A 296 18.00 16.42 29.21
C ILE A 296 18.61 17.78 28.88
N LEU A 297 17.86 18.64 28.18
CA LEU A 297 18.32 19.98 27.84
C LEU A 297 17.97 21.01 28.92
N GLY A 298 17.23 20.63 29.98
CA GLY A 298 16.71 21.55 30.98
C GLY A 298 15.67 22.51 30.39
N ASN A 299 15.50 23.67 31.04
CA ASN A 299 14.53 24.70 30.62
C ASN A 299 15.17 25.72 29.68
N ILE A 300 15.81 25.26 28.60
CA ILE A 300 16.31 26.17 27.56
C ILE A 300 15.12 26.91 26.95
N ARG A 301 15.30 28.22 26.75
CA ARG A 301 14.37 29.04 25.98
C ARG A 301 15.12 29.74 24.88
N GLN A 302 14.67 29.58 23.64
CA GLN A 302 15.29 30.25 22.51
C GLN A 302 14.77 31.69 22.42
N ASN A 303 15.67 32.60 22.06
CA ASN A 303 15.33 33.98 21.74
C ASN A 303 15.70 34.24 20.28
N SER A 304 14.86 34.97 19.54
CA SER A 304 15.13 35.37 18.15
C SER A 304 16.45 36.12 17.98
N ASP A 305 16.89 36.84 19.01
CA ASP A 305 18.11 37.66 18.97
C ASP A 305 19.35 36.88 19.40
N THR A 306 19.19 35.80 20.17
CA THR A 306 20.30 34.99 20.70
C THR A 306 19.90 33.51 20.78
N ILE A 307 20.47 32.72 19.87
CA ILE A 307 20.30 31.27 19.86
C ILE A 307 21.23 30.63 20.90
N THR A 308 20.64 29.86 21.83
CA THR A 308 21.38 29.06 22.81
C THR A 308 21.74 27.71 22.19
N TRP A 309 22.94 27.64 21.61
CA TRP A 309 23.52 26.43 21.03
C TRP A 309 25.01 26.31 21.35
N ASP A 310 25.34 26.40 22.64
CA ASP A 310 26.72 26.36 23.13
C ASP A 310 27.28 24.93 23.25
N ALA A 311 28.48 24.79 23.81
CA ALA A 311 29.13 23.50 23.97
C ALA A 311 28.37 22.55 24.92
N ASP A 312 27.63 23.07 25.89
CA ASP A 312 26.90 22.27 26.87
C ASP A 312 25.67 21.65 26.21
N VAL A 313 24.89 22.45 25.46
CA VAL A 313 23.76 21.96 24.64
C VAL A 313 24.23 20.89 23.67
N ARG A 314 25.27 21.20 22.88
CA ARG A 314 25.87 20.26 21.91
C ARG A 314 26.39 18.99 22.57
N GLY A 315 26.90 19.11 23.80
CA GLY A 315 27.35 18.00 24.63
C GLY A 315 26.24 16.98 24.96
N GLN A 316 25.00 17.45 25.13
CA GLN A 316 23.85 16.62 25.48
C GLN A 316 23.17 15.96 24.28
N ILE A 317 23.42 16.42 23.05
CA ILE A 317 22.73 15.92 21.84
C ILE A 317 22.86 14.39 21.66
N PRO A 318 24.03 13.74 21.84
CA PRO A 318 24.12 12.29 21.77
C PRO A 318 23.22 11.57 22.78
N LYS A 319 23.14 12.10 24.02
CA LYS A 319 22.27 11.56 25.06
C LYS A 319 20.79 11.76 24.70
N LEU A 320 20.42 12.94 24.23
CA LEU A 320 19.05 13.24 23.83
C LEU A 320 18.58 12.36 22.66
N ALA A 321 19.41 12.25 21.61
CA ALA A 321 19.14 11.37 20.49
C ALA A 321 18.97 9.91 20.95
N ALA A 322 19.80 9.45 21.90
CA ALA A 322 19.70 8.09 22.44
C ALA A 322 18.35 7.83 23.13
N HIS A 323 17.84 8.80 23.89
CA HIS A 323 16.54 8.68 24.55
C HIS A 323 15.38 8.70 23.54
N ILE A 324 15.42 9.62 22.57
CA ILE A 324 14.40 9.70 21.51
C ILE A 324 14.34 8.39 20.71
N PHE A 325 15.50 7.89 20.26
CA PHE A 325 15.56 6.64 19.52
C PHE A 325 15.16 5.44 20.38
N ALA A 326 15.51 5.41 21.67
CA ALA A 326 15.07 4.36 22.56
C ALA A 326 13.54 4.36 22.74
N LEU A 327 12.92 5.52 22.92
CA LEU A 327 11.45 5.64 22.95
C LEU A 327 10.83 5.17 21.63
N TRP A 328 11.40 5.54 20.48
CA TRP A 328 10.92 5.10 19.17
C TRP A 328 10.98 3.59 19.01
N THR A 329 12.06 2.95 19.43
CA THR A 329 12.22 1.49 19.43
C THR A 329 11.24 0.81 20.38
N LEU A 330 11.15 1.28 21.63
CA LEU A 330 10.32 0.65 22.67
C LEU A 330 8.82 0.76 22.37
N LEU A 331 8.36 1.90 21.84
CA LEU A 331 6.96 2.08 21.43
C LEU A 331 6.53 1.18 20.26
N GLN A 332 7.47 0.54 19.58
CA GLN A 332 7.22 -0.33 18.43
C GLN A 332 7.84 -1.73 18.61
N ALA A 333 8.01 -2.16 19.87
CA ALA A 333 8.64 -3.44 20.19
C ALA A 333 7.71 -4.65 20.02
N ASP A 334 6.47 -4.47 19.56
CA ASP A 334 5.49 -5.55 19.42
C ASP A 334 6.05 -6.73 18.62
N HIS A 335 6.68 -6.47 17.48
CA HIS A 335 7.30 -7.52 16.65
C HIS A 335 8.42 -8.29 17.36
N TYR A 336 9.15 -7.64 18.27
CA TYR A 336 10.14 -8.32 19.09
C TYR A 336 9.49 -9.28 20.08
N PHE A 337 8.35 -8.91 20.68
CA PHE A 337 7.61 -9.80 21.55
C PHE A 337 6.93 -10.94 20.79
N GLU A 338 6.39 -10.68 19.61
CA GLU A 338 5.86 -11.71 18.71
C GLU A 338 6.91 -12.72 18.22
N ALA A 339 8.18 -12.32 18.16
CA ALA A 339 9.30 -13.14 17.72
C ALA A 339 9.91 -14.04 18.82
N GLU A 340 9.17 -14.27 19.92
CA GLU A 340 9.63 -15.12 21.02
C GLU A 340 10.00 -16.54 20.53
N GLY A 341 11.16 -17.04 20.98
CA GLY A 341 11.68 -18.35 20.58
C GLY A 341 12.52 -18.37 19.30
N LEU A 342 12.72 -17.22 18.63
CA LEU A 342 13.67 -17.08 17.52
C LEU A 342 15.09 -16.76 18.03
N ASP A 343 16.10 -17.36 17.41
CA ASP A 343 17.52 -17.13 17.76
C ASP A 343 17.97 -15.70 17.41
N ASP A 344 17.33 -15.08 16.41
CA ASP A 344 17.66 -13.76 15.87
C ASP A 344 16.63 -12.70 16.26
N ARG A 345 15.91 -12.92 17.38
CA ARG A 345 14.83 -12.07 17.88
C ARG A 345 15.15 -10.57 17.91
N ASP A 346 16.39 -10.19 18.22
CA ASP A 346 16.82 -8.78 18.23
C ASP A 346 16.66 -8.09 16.87
N ASN A 347 16.66 -8.84 15.77
CA ASN A 347 16.39 -8.31 14.43
C ASN A 347 14.95 -7.84 14.27
N TYR A 348 14.01 -8.25 15.13
CA TYR A 348 12.61 -7.82 15.08
C TYR A 348 12.37 -6.49 15.82
N LEU A 349 13.40 -5.88 16.40
CA LEU A 349 13.34 -4.52 16.93
C LEU A 349 13.59 -3.51 15.83
N ILE A 350 12.82 -2.42 15.83
CA ILE A 350 13.17 -1.24 15.05
C ILE A 350 14.39 -0.59 15.71
N GLN A 351 15.46 -0.36 14.95
CA GLN A 351 16.71 0.18 15.47
C GLN A 351 17.24 1.32 14.59
N PRO A 352 17.86 2.37 15.18
CA PRO A 352 18.50 3.41 14.41
C PRO A 352 19.74 2.88 13.69
N HIS A 353 19.81 3.12 12.39
CA HIS A 353 21.03 2.84 11.63
C HIS A 353 22.10 3.89 11.93
N ALA A 354 23.39 3.50 11.96
CA ALA A 354 24.49 4.43 12.24
C ALA A 354 24.50 5.65 11.29
N ALA A 355 24.16 5.44 10.01
CA ALA A 355 24.05 6.52 9.02
C ALA A 355 22.98 7.56 9.39
N GLN A 356 21.86 7.14 10.00
CA GLN A 356 20.79 8.06 10.41
C GLN A 356 21.27 8.95 11.57
N VAL A 357 21.91 8.35 12.57
CA VAL A 357 22.45 9.06 13.73
C VAL A 357 23.54 10.05 13.32
N ILE A 358 24.48 9.61 12.47
CA ILE A 358 25.52 10.51 11.94
C ILE A 358 24.91 11.63 11.10
N SER A 359 23.87 11.35 10.30
CA SER A 359 23.18 12.39 9.53
C SER A 359 22.54 13.46 10.44
N ILE A 360 21.89 13.04 11.53
CA ILE A 360 21.30 13.97 12.52
C ILE A 360 22.40 14.82 13.14
N PHE A 361 23.51 14.22 13.57
CA PHE A 361 24.65 14.96 14.11
C PHE A 361 25.19 15.98 13.12
N ARG A 362 25.38 15.58 11.86
CA ARG A 362 25.84 16.49 10.80
C ARG A 362 24.86 17.63 10.53
N LEU A 363 23.56 17.38 10.49
CA LEU A 363 22.54 18.44 10.33
C LEU A 363 22.64 19.47 11.47
N LEU A 364 22.86 19.00 12.69
CA LEU A 364 22.97 19.83 13.90
C LEU A 364 24.37 20.41 14.15
N GLY A 365 25.32 20.20 13.23
CA GLY A 365 26.71 20.66 13.37
C GLY A 365 27.49 20.00 14.50
N ILE A 366 27.11 18.78 14.87
CA ILE A 366 27.79 17.95 15.88
C ILE A 366 28.82 17.07 15.19
N GLY A 367 30.03 17.01 15.75
CA GLY A 367 31.15 16.24 15.20
C GLY A 367 31.97 16.98 14.14
N ASP A 368 31.71 18.27 13.91
CA ASP A 368 32.52 19.14 13.08
C ASP A 368 33.74 19.65 13.85
N HIS A 369 34.76 20.13 13.12
CA HIS A 369 35.90 20.83 13.73
C HIS A 369 35.43 22.06 14.52
N ASN A 370 34.47 22.79 13.95
CA ASN A 370 33.83 23.97 14.51
C ASN A 370 32.33 23.69 14.74
N GLU A 371 32.01 22.95 15.81
CA GLU A 371 30.63 22.60 16.11
C GLU A 371 29.78 23.87 16.34
N LYS A 372 28.86 24.16 15.42
CA LYS A 372 27.93 25.30 15.46
C LYS A 372 26.64 24.92 14.75
N LEU A 373 25.51 25.48 15.20
CA LEU A 373 24.26 25.36 14.46
C LEU A 373 24.33 26.27 13.23
N MET A 374 24.40 25.66 12.05
CA MET A 374 24.46 26.35 10.77
C MET A 374 23.78 25.52 9.69
N ASN A 375 23.61 26.11 8.51
CA ASN A 375 22.95 25.44 7.39
C ASN A 375 23.82 24.28 6.87
N HIS A 376 23.39 23.06 7.13
CA HIS A 376 24.00 21.84 6.61
C HIS A 376 23.07 21.13 5.63
N LEU A 377 23.67 20.51 4.63
CA LEU A 377 22.99 19.62 3.71
C LEU A 377 23.57 18.21 3.88
N VAL A 378 22.69 17.24 4.13
CA VAL A 378 23.06 15.82 4.18
C VAL A 378 22.33 15.09 3.07
N GLN A 379 23.07 14.38 2.24
CA GLN A 379 22.52 13.53 1.19
C GLN A 379 22.35 12.11 1.72
N ILE A 380 21.11 11.63 1.72
CA ILE A 380 20.73 10.28 2.18
C ILE A 380 20.03 9.55 1.04
N GLY A 381 20.48 8.31 0.78
CA GLY A 381 19.94 7.44 -0.26
C GLY A 381 18.45 7.15 -0.10
N THR A 382 17.82 6.70 -1.18
CA THR A 382 16.43 6.23 -1.13
C THR A 382 16.33 4.96 -0.29
N GLY A 383 15.38 4.92 0.64
CA GLY A 383 15.21 3.78 1.55
C GLY A 383 16.10 3.79 2.80
N GLU A 384 17.01 4.75 2.96
CA GLU A 384 17.90 4.80 4.13
C GLU A 384 17.30 5.49 5.38
N GLY A 385 16.04 5.93 5.28
CA GLY A 385 15.30 6.50 6.42
C GLY A 385 15.43 8.03 6.58
N LYS A 386 15.33 8.78 5.48
CA LYS A 386 15.27 10.26 5.49
C LYS A 386 14.23 10.81 6.47
N SER A 387 13.04 10.21 6.49
CA SER A 387 11.94 10.61 7.37
C SER A 387 12.30 10.48 8.85
N ILE A 388 13.03 9.42 9.23
CA ILE A 388 13.52 9.21 10.60
C ILE A 388 14.52 10.30 10.98
N VAL A 389 15.48 10.60 10.10
CA VAL A 389 16.48 11.65 10.34
C VAL A 389 15.81 13.01 10.55
N LEU A 390 14.86 13.37 9.69
CA LEU A 390 14.14 14.64 9.80
C LEU A 390 13.29 14.69 11.07
N ALA A 391 12.55 13.63 11.39
CA ALA A 391 11.69 13.58 12.56
C ALA A 391 12.51 13.72 13.85
N VAL A 392 13.59 12.96 14.02
CA VAL A 392 14.42 13.03 15.24
C VAL A 392 15.15 14.37 15.33
N THR A 393 15.63 14.92 14.20
CA THR A 393 16.21 16.27 14.18
C THR A 393 15.19 17.32 14.63
N ALA A 394 13.95 17.23 14.14
CA ALA A 394 12.86 18.12 14.56
C ALA A 394 12.53 17.96 16.05
N MET A 395 12.52 16.73 16.58
CA MET A 395 12.29 16.50 18.01
C MET A 395 13.39 17.12 18.88
N ILE A 396 14.65 17.00 18.46
CA ILE A 396 15.80 17.59 19.18
C ILE A 396 15.68 19.12 19.20
N LEU A 397 15.37 19.74 18.06
CA LEU A 397 15.21 21.19 17.96
C LEU A 397 13.98 21.67 18.74
N ALA A 398 12.84 20.98 18.65
CA ALA A 398 11.65 21.32 19.42
C ALA A 398 11.86 21.22 20.94
N LEU A 399 12.58 20.19 21.41
CA LEU A 399 12.98 20.07 22.82
C LEU A 399 14.01 21.11 23.25
N ALA A 400 14.69 21.73 22.29
CA ALA A 400 15.55 22.89 22.51
C ALA A 400 14.79 24.22 22.35
N ASP A 401 13.45 24.20 22.33
CA ASP A 401 12.54 25.36 22.23
C ASP A 401 12.56 26.09 20.88
N PHE A 402 12.80 25.37 19.78
CA PHE A 402 12.64 25.90 18.42
C PHE A 402 11.30 25.49 17.80
N ASP A 403 10.71 26.40 17.02
CA ASP A 403 9.68 26.04 16.04
C ASP A 403 10.32 25.48 14.77
N VAL A 404 9.92 24.28 14.38
CA VAL A 404 10.53 23.50 13.30
C VAL A 404 9.55 23.33 12.14
N ASN A 405 9.96 23.80 10.97
CA ASN A 405 9.24 23.60 9.72
C ASN A 405 9.88 22.49 8.90
N CYS A 406 9.17 21.37 8.74
CA CYS A 406 9.58 20.27 7.87
C CYS A 406 8.92 20.41 6.49
N ALA A 407 9.69 20.85 5.51
CA ALA A 407 9.21 21.07 4.14
C ALA A 407 9.28 19.79 3.29
N CYS A 408 8.20 19.45 2.59
CA CYS A 408 8.10 18.33 1.66
C CYS A 408 7.46 18.76 0.33
N PHE A 409 7.79 18.08 -0.77
CA PHE A 409 7.18 18.35 -2.09
C PHE A 409 5.76 17.77 -2.24
N SER A 410 5.36 16.86 -1.35
CA SER A 410 4.07 16.19 -1.40
C SER A 410 3.40 16.30 -0.04
N GLU A 411 2.18 16.84 -0.04
CA GLU A 411 1.31 16.88 1.14
C GLU A 411 1.10 15.48 1.71
N TYR A 412 0.78 14.51 0.84
CA TYR A 412 0.60 13.11 1.24
C TYR A 412 1.84 12.53 1.94
N LEU A 413 3.04 12.72 1.38
CA LEU A 413 4.27 12.20 1.99
C LEU A 413 4.59 12.90 3.32
N GLY A 414 4.41 14.22 3.38
CA GLY A 414 4.61 15.00 4.61
C GLY A 414 3.64 14.57 5.72
N GLN A 415 2.36 14.41 5.40
CA GLN A 415 1.33 13.97 6.34
C GLN A 415 1.58 12.55 6.83
N ARG A 416 1.92 11.62 5.92
CA ARG A 416 2.27 10.24 6.27
C ARG A 416 3.42 10.19 7.27
N ASP A 417 4.49 10.94 6.99
CA ASP A 417 5.67 10.95 7.86
C ASP A 417 5.33 11.60 9.21
N TYR A 418 4.57 12.71 9.24
CA TYR A 418 4.12 13.33 10.49
C TYR A 418 3.31 12.37 11.36
N LEU A 419 2.32 11.69 10.77
CA LEU A 419 1.46 10.73 11.47
C LEU A 419 2.26 9.56 12.03
N ALA A 420 3.31 9.09 11.33
CA ALA A 420 4.17 8.02 11.80
C ALA A 420 4.95 8.38 13.09
N PHE A 421 5.24 9.66 13.33
CA PHE A 421 5.97 10.13 14.51
C PHE A 421 5.10 10.87 15.54
N LEU A 422 3.81 11.08 15.24
CA LEU A 422 2.86 11.77 16.11
C LEU A 422 2.77 11.18 17.54
N PRO A 423 2.80 9.85 17.75
CA PRO A 423 2.83 9.29 19.10
C PRO A 423 4.03 9.77 19.94
N LEU A 424 5.21 9.91 19.32
CA LEU A 424 6.41 10.44 19.98
C LEU A 424 6.28 11.93 20.24
N PHE A 425 5.80 12.71 19.27
CA PHE A 425 5.59 14.15 19.44
C PHE A 425 4.64 14.44 20.61
N ASN A 426 3.53 13.71 20.69
CA ASN A 426 2.56 13.84 21.78
C ASN A 426 3.14 13.42 23.13
N SER A 427 3.87 12.29 23.18
CA SER A 427 4.51 11.82 24.41
C SER A 427 5.52 12.84 24.93
N LEU A 428 6.29 13.44 24.03
CA LEU A 428 7.26 14.48 24.33
C LEU A 428 6.62 15.88 24.55
N GLY A 429 5.34 16.06 24.22
CA GLY A 429 4.62 17.33 24.39
C GLY A 429 5.11 18.44 23.44
N ILE A 430 5.65 18.08 22.29
CA ILE A 430 6.31 18.98 21.33
C ILE A 430 5.54 19.14 20.02
N GLN A 431 4.35 18.55 19.90
CA GLN A 431 3.55 18.58 18.68
C GLN A 431 3.24 20.01 18.19
N HIS A 432 3.18 20.99 19.09
CA HIS A 432 2.92 22.39 18.78
C HIS A 432 4.12 23.14 18.21
N HIS A 433 5.31 22.55 18.25
CA HIS A 433 6.54 23.14 17.70
C HIS A 433 6.91 22.57 16.33
N ILE A 434 6.17 21.59 15.79
CA ILE A 434 6.53 20.88 14.56
C ILE A 434 5.44 21.09 13.51
N TYR A 435 5.81 21.72 12.40
CA TYR A 435 4.92 22.10 11.31
C TYR A 435 5.34 21.42 10.00
N ILE A 436 4.38 20.86 9.26
CA ILE A 436 4.60 20.34 7.91
C ILE A 436 4.30 21.44 6.90
N MET A 437 5.24 21.68 5.98
CA MET A 437 5.08 22.64 4.89
C MET A 437 5.14 21.94 3.54
N VAL A 438 4.27 22.32 2.61
CA VAL A 438 4.30 21.82 1.24
C VAL A 438 5.00 22.84 0.35
N LEU A 439 6.07 22.42 -0.33
CA LEU A 439 6.77 23.25 -1.30
C LEU A 439 5.93 23.34 -2.58
N SER A 440 5.13 24.39 -2.72
CA SER A 440 4.48 24.70 -3.99
C SER A 440 5.49 25.26 -4.98
N ILE A 441 5.60 24.64 -6.16
CA ILE A 441 6.54 25.00 -7.25
C ILE A 441 6.36 26.46 -7.75
N TYR A 442 5.31 27.17 -7.34
CA TYR A 442 4.99 28.53 -7.78
C TYR A 442 5.62 29.68 -6.98
N SER A 443 6.53 29.43 -6.03
CA SER A 443 7.13 30.49 -5.20
C SER A 443 8.62 30.69 -5.37
N VAL A 444 9.16 30.43 -6.57
CA VAL A 444 10.47 30.98 -6.98
C VAL A 444 10.22 32.06 -8.02
N LYS A 445 9.85 33.26 -7.57
CA LYS A 445 10.21 34.47 -8.32
C LYS A 445 11.68 34.70 -8.00
N VAL A 446 12.54 34.38 -8.98
CA VAL A 446 13.95 34.82 -8.99
C VAL A 446 14.01 36.34 -9.01
#